data_AF-A0A257NI16-F1
#
_entry.id   AF-A0A257NI16-F1
#
_cell.length_a   1.000
_cell.length_b   1.000
_cell.length_c   1.000
_cell.angle_alpha   90.00
_cell.angle_beta   90.00
_cell.angle_gamma   90.00
#
_symmetry.space_group_name_H-M   'P 1'
#
loop_
_entity.id
_entity.type
_entity.pdbx_description
1 polymer ?
#
loop_
_entity_poly.entity_id
_entity_poly.type
_entity_poly.pdbx_seq_one_letter_code
_entity_poly.pdbx_strand_id
1 'polypeptide(L)'
;AFDTISDRKIILLCAGNLATTQAVLEQLHRDKIKNAKINLNNVESLFEAAEYLGHVSVEKQKQHVSSAGQSAFNPSASFILAGQIGTDPHSAYMVYAEGNSITSSANTPFLQIGESKYGKPILDRFLKLDTSIDEAARCCLVSMDSTIRSNASVGAPVEMLIYRKNSFSLGEYYCFDDDDDYMLRLRRSWETKLREAIAALPTLDKGSVRPMRVDL
;
A
#
# COMPACT_ATOMS: atom_id res chain seq x y z
N ALA A 1 5.26 -4.18 11.33
CA ALA A 1 5.53 -2.89 11.99
C ALA A 1 6.85 -2.95 12.74
N PHE A 2 7.54 -1.83 12.94
CA PHE A 2 8.77 -1.83 13.72
C PHE A 2 8.47 -1.83 15.22
N ASP A 3 9.19 -2.67 15.95
CA ASP A 3 9.30 -2.50 17.40
C ASP A 3 10.05 -1.20 17.67
N THR A 4 9.38 -0.24 18.30
CA THR A 4 9.83 1.14 18.52
C THR A 4 9.47 1.56 19.94
N ILE A 5 10.12 2.62 20.43
CA ILE A 5 9.78 3.19 21.74
C ILE A 5 8.30 3.61 21.82
N SER A 6 7.78 3.76 23.03
CA SER A 6 6.34 3.84 23.29
C SER A 6 5.63 5.07 22.71
N ASP A 7 6.36 6.16 22.49
CA ASP A 7 5.81 7.41 21.94
C ASP A 7 5.50 7.35 20.44
N ARG A 8 5.81 6.24 19.78
CA ARG A 8 5.66 6.10 18.33
C ARG A 8 5.19 4.73 17.91
N LYS A 9 4.55 4.70 16.75
CA LYS A 9 4.35 3.50 15.96
C LYS A 9 4.70 3.81 14.52
N ILE A 10 5.61 3.01 13.95
CA ILE A 10 6.06 3.14 12.57
C ILE A 10 5.79 1.80 11.87
N ILE A 11 4.99 1.86 10.82
CA ILE A 11 4.56 0.76 9.97
C ILE A 11 5.22 0.95 8.60
N LEU A 12 5.66 -0.14 8.01
CA LEU A 12 6.33 -0.14 6.72
C LEU A 12 5.74 -1.25 5.85
N LEU A 13 5.34 -0.87 4.63
CA LEU A 13 4.97 -1.77 3.55
C LEU A 13 6.05 -1.69 2.47
N CYS A 14 6.35 -2.82 1.84
CA CYS A 14 7.44 -2.95 0.88
C CYS A 14 6.94 -3.51 -0.45
N ALA A 15 7.49 -3.04 -1.56
CA ALA A 15 7.26 -3.62 -2.88
C ALA A 15 8.52 -3.48 -3.76
N GLY A 16 8.68 -4.38 -4.73
CA GLY A 16 9.81 -4.39 -5.66
C GLY A 16 10.79 -5.51 -5.34
N ASN A 17 12.08 -5.26 -5.52
CA ASN A 17 13.11 -6.28 -5.37
C ASN A 17 13.21 -6.79 -3.92
N LEU A 18 13.05 -8.10 -3.72
CA LEU A 18 13.05 -8.72 -2.39
C LEU A 18 14.40 -8.56 -1.67
N ALA A 19 15.51 -8.75 -2.37
CA ALA A 19 16.84 -8.60 -1.76
C ALA A 19 17.08 -7.15 -1.30
N THR A 20 16.69 -6.17 -2.12
CA THR A 20 16.77 -4.75 -1.76
C THR A 20 15.91 -4.44 -0.53
N THR A 21 14.64 -4.84 -0.54
CA THR A 21 13.72 -4.54 0.58
C THR A 21 14.18 -5.19 1.88
N GLN A 22 14.69 -6.42 1.85
CA GLN A 22 15.29 -7.08 3.02
C GLN A 22 16.54 -6.35 3.51
N ALA A 23 17.45 -5.97 2.61
CA ALA A 23 18.67 -5.24 2.99
C ALA A 23 18.36 -3.87 3.63
N VAL A 24 17.31 -3.19 3.16
CA VAL A 24 16.81 -1.94 3.77
C VAL A 24 16.25 -2.21 5.17
N LEU A 25 15.36 -3.20 5.32
CA LEU A 25 14.79 -3.58 6.61
C LEU A 25 15.87 -3.93 7.64
N GLU A 26 16.86 -4.74 7.24
CA GLU A 26 18.00 -5.09 8.09
C GLU A 26 18.81 -3.87 8.49
N GLN A 27 19.07 -2.93 7.58
CA GLN A 27 19.82 -1.72 7.90
C GLN A 27 19.09 -0.88 8.94
N LEU A 28 17.78 -0.63 8.76
CA LEU A 28 16.96 0.12 9.72
C LEU A 28 16.95 -0.56 11.10
N HIS A 29 16.86 -1.89 11.12
CA HIS A 29 16.90 -2.66 12.36
C HIS A 29 18.27 -2.58 13.05
N ARG A 30 19.36 -2.73 12.29
CA ARG A 30 20.74 -2.60 12.80
C ARG A 30 20.99 -1.21 13.37
N ASP A 31 20.57 -0.16 12.68
CA ASP A 31 20.77 1.23 13.09
C ASP A 31 20.01 1.54 14.38
N LYS A 32 18.80 0.99 14.54
CA LYS A 32 18.05 1.04 15.79
C LYS A 32 18.81 0.36 16.94
N ILE A 33 19.24 -0.90 16.76
CA ILE A 33 19.92 -1.68 17.80
C ILE A 33 21.26 -1.06 18.21
N LYS A 34 22.03 -0.58 17.22
CA LYS A 34 23.34 0.03 17.45
C LYS A 34 23.26 1.49 17.89
N ASN A 35 22.05 2.03 18.07
CA ASN A 35 21.81 3.43 18.40
C ASN A 35 22.57 4.37 17.46
N ALA A 36 22.45 4.14 16.15
CA ALA A 36 23.03 5.00 15.13
C ALA A 36 22.53 6.45 15.29
N LYS A 37 23.32 7.42 14.80
CA LYS A 37 23.01 8.86 14.92
C LYS A 37 21.58 9.19 14.50
N ILE A 38 21.10 8.59 13.42
CA ILE A 38 19.70 8.67 12.97
C ILE A 38 19.16 7.24 12.88
N ASN A 39 18.03 6.99 13.52
CA ASN A 39 17.32 5.71 13.50
C ASN A 39 15.83 5.90 13.86
N LEU A 40 15.02 4.85 13.67
CA LEU A 40 13.56 4.94 13.87
C LEU A 40 13.10 5.29 15.30
N ASN A 41 13.95 5.13 16.31
CA ASN A 41 13.65 5.53 17.70
C ASN A 41 13.99 6.99 18.01
N ASN A 42 14.74 7.70 17.15
CA ASN A 42 15.19 9.06 17.44
C ASN A 42 14.82 10.12 16.40
N VAL A 43 14.26 9.74 15.25
CA VAL A 43 13.60 10.68 14.33
C VAL A 43 12.51 11.47 15.04
N GLU A 44 12.39 12.76 14.74
CA GLU A 44 11.46 13.68 15.41
C GLU A 44 10.08 13.68 14.74
N SER A 45 10.01 13.34 13.45
CA SER A 45 8.76 13.28 12.68
C SER A 45 8.71 12.09 11.72
N LEU A 46 7.51 11.73 11.25
CA LEU A 46 7.36 10.69 10.22
C LEU A 46 7.93 11.10 8.87
N PHE A 47 8.02 12.40 8.60
CA PHE A 47 8.69 12.92 7.42
C PHE A 47 10.19 12.58 7.47
N GLU A 48 10.86 12.86 8.59
CA GLU A 48 12.26 12.47 8.79
C GLU A 48 12.46 10.96 8.71
N ALA A 49 11.52 10.17 9.23
CA ALA A 49 11.54 8.72 9.10
C ALA A 49 11.49 8.28 7.62
N ALA A 50 10.68 8.96 6.80
CA ALA A 50 10.60 8.71 5.35
C ALA A 50 11.86 9.15 4.60
N GLU A 51 12.46 10.30 4.96
CA GLU A 51 13.75 10.74 4.40
C GLU A 51 14.88 9.76 4.72
N TYR A 52 14.97 9.35 5.99
CA TYR A 52 15.94 8.34 6.42
C TYR A 52 15.77 7.01 5.69
N LEU A 53 14.53 6.51 5.57
CA LEU A 53 14.20 5.33 4.78
C LEU A 53 14.63 5.48 3.31
N GLY A 54 14.37 6.64 2.71
CA GLY A 54 14.77 6.95 1.33
C GLY A 54 16.28 6.91 1.13
N HIS A 55 17.04 7.51 2.05
CA HIS A 55 18.50 7.48 2.02
C HIS A 55 19.05 6.04 2.09
N VAL A 56 18.55 5.24 3.03
CA VAL A 56 18.95 3.83 3.18
C VAL A 56 18.58 3.03 1.92
N SER A 57 17.38 3.22 1.37
CA SER A 57 16.94 2.55 0.14
C SER A 57 17.87 2.83 -1.04
N VAL A 58 18.15 4.11 -1.30
CA VAL A 58 19.04 4.54 -2.39
C VAL A 58 20.44 3.96 -2.21
N GLU A 59 20.98 3.94 -0.98
CA GLU A 59 22.27 3.33 -0.69
C GLU A 59 22.29 1.84 -1.06
N LYS A 60 21.29 1.06 -0.64
CA LYS A 60 21.25 -0.39 -0.92
C LYS A 60 21.04 -0.69 -2.39
N GLN A 61 20.19 0.08 -3.08
CA GLN A 61 19.99 -0.07 -4.52
C GLN A 61 21.28 0.17 -5.30
N LYS A 62 22.05 1.22 -4.96
CA LYS A 62 23.31 1.57 -5.64
C LYS A 62 24.37 0.48 -5.55
N GLN A 63 24.38 -0.33 -4.49
CA GLN A 63 25.33 -1.44 -4.32
C GLN A 63 25.17 -2.53 -5.40
N HIS A 64 24.00 -2.60 -6.04
CA HIS A 64 23.67 -3.62 -7.04
C HIS A 64 23.54 -3.07 -8.46
N VAL A 65 23.74 -1.77 -8.67
CA VAL A 65 23.83 -1.18 -10.01
C VAL A 65 25.25 -1.43 -10.53
N SER A 66 25.42 -2.42 -11.42
CA SER A 66 26.72 -2.72 -12.01
C SER A 66 27.13 -1.62 -13.00
N SER A 67 28.39 -1.19 -12.93
CA SER A 67 29.01 -0.26 -13.90
C SER A 67 29.37 -0.92 -15.23
N ALA A 68 29.13 -2.22 -15.37
CA ALA A 68 29.50 -3.02 -16.53
C ALA A 68 28.27 -3.67 -17.19
N GLY A 69 27.54 -2.87 -17.98
CA GLY A 69 26.84 -3.28 -19.22
C GLY A 69 25.84 -4.45 -19.22
N GLN A 70 25.57 -5.12 -18.10
CA GLN A 70 24.62 -6.23 -18.06
C GLN A 70 23.21 -5.74 -17.74
N SER A 71 22.46 -5.54 -18.83
CA SER A 71 21.00 -5.47 -18.87
C SER A 71 20.36 -6.73 -18.23
N ALA A 72 19.60 -6.54 -17.14
CA ALA A 72 18.30 -7.20 -16.83
C ALA A 72 17.90 -7.09 -15.34
N PHE A 73 18.84 -6.81 -14.43
CA PHE A 73 18.52 -6.76 -12.99
C PHE A 73 17.96 -5.39 -12.59
N ASN A 74 16.74 -5.37 -12.06
CA ASN A 74 16.15 -4.17 -11.48
C ASN A 74 16.19 -4.25 -9.94
N PRO A 75 17.09 -3.49 -9.27
CA PRO A 75 17.16 -3.45 -7.81
C PRO A 75 16.07 -2.59 -7.17
N SER A 76 15.20 -1.93 -7.95
CA SER A 76 14.28 -0.93 -7.44
C SER A 76 13.32 -1.49 -6.40
N ALA A 77 13.15 -0.73 -5.34
CA ALA A 77 12.17 -0.95 -4.29
C ALA A 77 11.39 0.34 -4.03
N SER A 78 10.16 0.18 -3.56
CA SER A 78 9.30 1.27 -3.13
C SER A 78 8.64 0.89 -1.82
N PHE A 79 8.29 1.91 -1.03
CA PHE A 79 7.82 1.70 0.32
C PHE A 79 6.65 2.61 0.64
N ILE A 80 5.78 2.17 1.54
CA ILE A 80 4.85 3.05 2.26
C ILE A 80 5.24 3.02 3.73
N LEU A 81 5.66 4.16 4.26
CA LEU A 81 5.92 4.38 5.67
C LEU A 81 4.75 5.13 6.27
N ALA A 82 4.11 4.57 7.29
CA ALA A 82 2.95 5.17 7.94
C ALA A 82 3.06 5.06 9.46
N GLY A 83 2.33 5.87 10.20
CA GLY A 83 2.32 5.75 11.65
C GLY A 83 1.90 7.01 12.38
N GLN A 84 2.39 7.14 13.62
CA GLN A 84 2.26 8.34 14.45
C GLN A 84 3.45 8.46 15.40
N ILE A 85 3.93 9.68 15.67
CA ILE A 85 5.00 10.00 16.62
C ILE A 85 4.51 11.10 17.57
N GLY A 86 4.65 10.89 18.88
CA GLY A 86 4.35 11.86 19.91
C GLY A 86 2.94 12.44 19.80
N THR A 87 2.83 13.77 19.72
CA THR A 87 1.57 14.48 19.56
C THR A 87 1.21 14.81 18.11
N ASP A 88 2.09 14.46 17.16
CA ASP A 88 1.89 14.78 15.76
C ASP A 88 0.71 14.00 15.17
N PRO A 89 0.05 14.53 14.12
CA PRO A 89 -0.93 13.78 13.36
C PRO A 89 -0.34 12.48 12.81
N HIS A 90 -1.16 11.43 12.76
CA HIS A 90 -0.80 10.25 11.99
C HIS A 90 -0.68 10.62 10.50
N SER A 91 0.27 10.00 9.80
CA SER A 91 0.49 10.27 8.38
C SER A 91 1.07 9.05 7.68
N ALA A 92 1.07 9.10 6.34
CA ALA A 92 1.66 8.09 5.48
C ALA A 92 2.46 8.76 4.37
N TYR A 93 3.60 8.17 4.03
CA TYR A 93 4.52 8.60 2.99
C TYR A 93 4.83 7.44 2.06
N MET A 94 4.73 7.66 0.76
CA MET A 94 5.23 6.73 -0.24
C MET A 94 6.63 7.16 -0.64
N VAL A 95 7.61 6.29 -0.41
CA VAL A 95 9.01 6.49 -0.78
C VAL A 95 9.27 5.78 -2.10
N TYR A 96 9.71 6.54 -3.10
CA TYR A 96 10.05 6.04 -4.43
C TYR A 96 11.45 5.40 -4.44
N ALA A 97 11.78 4.71 -5.54
CA ALA A 97 13.09 4.09 -5.72
C ALA A 97 14.23 5.12 -5.71
N GLU A 98 13.95 6.36 -6.09
CA GLU A 98 14.87 7.48 -6.08
C GLU A 98 15.11 8.06 -4.67
N GLY A 99 14.37 7.57 -3.66
CA GLY A 99 14.50 7.95 -2.26
C GLY A 99 13.73 9.21 -1.86
N ASN A 100 13.14 9.94 -2.81
CA ASN A 100 12.19 11.00 -2.51
C ASN A 100 10.83 10.40 -2.10
N SER A 101 10.00 11.21 -1.43
CA SER A 101 8.70 10.76 -0.93
C SER A 101 7.58 11.76 -1.21
N ILE A 102 6.35 11.25 -1.24
CA ILE A 102 5.12 12.04 -1.24
C ILE A 102 4.18 11.55 -0.15
N THR A 103 3.21 12.37 0.24
CA THR A 103 2.08 11.97 1.10
C THR A 103 0.76 11.98 0.33
N SER A 104 -0.27 11.38 0.90
CA SER A 104 -1.64 11.42 0.36
C SER A 104 -2.22 12.83 0.43
N SER A 105 -3.17 13.14 -0.47
CA SER A 105 -3.88 14.42 -0.46
C SER A 105 -5.32 14.23 0.03
N ALA A 106 -6.02 15.34 0.29
CA ALA A 106 -7.44 15.30 0.62
C ALA A 106 -8.31 14.69 -0.51
N ASN A 107 -7.88 14.86 -1.77
CA ASN A 107 -8.60 14.34 -2.94
C ASN A 107 -8.30 12.86 -3.21
N THR A 108 -7.13 12.38 -2.77
CA THR A 108 -6.72 10.98 -2.90
C THR A 108 -6.11 10.53 -1.57
N PRO A 109 -6.95 10.08 -0.62
CA PRO A 109 -6.55 9.82 0.76
C PRO A 109 -5.90 8.44 0.95
N PHE A 110 -5.25 7.90 -0.08
CA PHE A 110 -4.61 6.60 -0.05
C PHE A 110 -3.36 6.57 -0.95
N LEU A 111 -2.48 5.61 -0.69
CA LEU A 111 -1.25 5.35 -1.43
C LEU A 111 -1.21 3.86 -1.79
N GLN A 112 -0.58 3.51 -2.91
CA GLN A 112 -0.42 2.12 -3.36
C GLN A 112 0.99 1.90 -3.89
N ILE A 113 1.54 0.71 -3.65
CA ILE A 113 2.82 0.22 -4.18
C ILE A 113 2.61 -1.17 -4.81
N GLY A 114 3.52 -1.60 -5.68
CA GLY A 114 3.38 -2.86 -6.43
C GLY A 114 2.31 -2.80 -7.54
N GLU A 115 1.57 -3.89 -7.74
CA GLU A 115 0.53 -4.00 -8.76
C GLU A 115 -0.77 -3.29 -8.35
N SER A 116 -0.81 -1.98 -8.55
CA SER A 116 -1.85 -1.08 -8.00
C SER A 116 -3.08 -0.88 -8.88
N LYS A 117 -3.01 -1.20 -10.18
CA LYS A 117 -4.00 -0.76 -11.18
C LYS A 117 -5.36 -1.44 -11.06
N TYR A 118 -5.39 -2.74 -10.73
CA TYR A 118 -6.61 -3.55 -10.75
C TYR A 118 -7.57 -3.20 -9.61
N GLY A 119 -7.02 -2.98 -8.40
CA GLY A 119 -7.79 -2.59 -7.23
C GLY A 119 -8.10 -1.09 -7.15
N LYS A 120 -7.36 -0.23 -7.85
CA LYS A 120 -7.53 1.23 -7.76
C LYS A 120 -8.97 1.75 -7.97
N PRO A 121 -9.78 1.25 -8.92
CA PRO A 121 -11.11 1.80 -9.18
C PRO A 121 -12.09 1.72 -8.00
N ILE A 122 -11.98 0.71 -7.11
CA ILE A 122 -12.85 0.66 -5.92
C ILE A 122 -12.43 1.73 -4.91
N LEU A 123 -11.12 1.91 -4.74
CA LEU A 123 -10.56 2.91 -3.83
C LEU A 123 -10.95 4.33 -4.29
N ASP A 124 -10.78 4.65 -5.57
CA ASP A 124 -11.13 5.95 -6.14
C ASP A 124 -12.62 6.30 -6.02
N ARG A 125 -13.51 5.29 -6.01
CA ARG A 125 -14.96 5.51 -5.94
C ARG A 125 -15.50 5.66 -4.52
N PHE A 126 -14.92 4.92 -3.58
CA PHE A 126 -15.52 4.75 -2.25
C PHE A 126 -14.67 5.33 -1.11
N LEU A 127 -13.36 5.50 -1.26
CA LEU A 127 -12.54 6.10 -0.22
C LEU A 127 -12.53 7.62 -0.30
N LYS A 128 -12.96 8.25 0.79
CA LYS A 128 -12.91 9.68 1.07
C LYS A 128 -12.30 9.89 2.46
N LEU A 129 -11.93 11.14 2.77
CA LEU A 129 -11.36 11.48 4.08
C LEU A 129 -12.31 11.20 5.26
N ASP A 130 -13.62 11.26 5.02
CA ASP A 130 -14.67 11.01 6.01
C ASP A 130 -15.17 9.56 6.04
N THR A 131 -14.64 8.69 5.17
CA THR A 131 -14.94 7.25 5.19
C THR A 131 -14.52 6.64 6.53
N SER A 132 -15.42 5.90 7.17
CA SER A 132 -15.10 5.21 8.43
C SER A 132 -13.97 4.19 8.23
N ILE A 133 -13.12 4.00 9.24
CA ILE A 133 -11.97 3.09 9.13
C ILE A 133 -12.39 1.65 8.81
N ASP A 134 -13.54 1.19 9.32
CA ASP A 134 -14.05 -0.16 9.07
C ASP A 134 -14.60 -0.31 7.64
N GLU A 135 -15.18 0.75 7.08
CA GLU A 135 -15.56 0.79 5.66
C GLU A 135 -14.32 0.85 4.75
N ALA A 136 -13.32 1.64 5.14
CA ALA A 136 -12.05 1.70 4.43
C ALA A 136 -11.36 0.33 4.42
N ALA A 137 -11.34 -0.38 5.54
CA ALA A 137 -10.82 -1.75 5.65
C ALA A 137 -11.52 -2.71 4.67
N ARG A 138 -12.86 -2.71 4.63
CA ARG A 138 -13.61 -3.51 3.66
C ARG A 138 -13.29 -3.13 2.21
N CYS A 139 -13.19 -1.84 1.91
CA CYS A 139 -12.82 -1.35 0.57
C CYS A 139 -11.43 -1.83 0.15
N CYS A 140 -10.44 -1.78 1.06
CA CYS A 140 -9.09 -2.31 0.83
C CYS A 140 -9.09 -3.82 0.55
N LEU A 141 -9.90 -4.61 1.27
CA LEU A 141 -9.99 -6.05 1.02
C LEU A 141 -10.64 -6.37 -0.34
N VAL A 142 -11.66 -5.61 -0.76
CA VAL A 142 -12.25 -5.74 -2.11
C VAL A 142 -11.24 -5.32 -3.19
N SER A 143 -10.42 -4.30 -2.94
CA SER A 143 -9.32 -3.90 -3.82
C SER A 143 -8.28 -5.02 -3.99
N MET A 144 -7.89 -5.67 -2.89
CA MET A 144 -6.99 -6.82 -2.91
C MET A 144 -7.59 -8.00 -3.67
N ASP A 145 -8.86 -8.35 -3.42
CA ASP A 145 -9.54 -9.44 -4.11
C ASP A 145 -9.58 -9.24 -5.63
N SER A 146 -9.93 -8.02 -6.06
CA SER A 146 -9.97 -7.64 -7.49
C SER A 146 -8.60 -7.78 -8.15
N THR A 147 -7.54 -7.49 -7.40
CA THR A 147 -6.14 -7.58 -7.86
C THR A 147 -5.69 -9.04 -7.97
N ILE A 148 -5.89 -9.86 -6.93
CA ILE A 148 -5.56 -11.29 -6.92
C ILE A 148 -6.24 -12.03 -8.07
N ARG A 149 -7.51 -11.73 -8.33
CA ARG A 149 -8.26 -12.35 -9.44
C ARG A 149 -7.73 -11.97 -10.82
N SER A 150 -7.04 -10.84 -10.96
CA SER A 150 -6.64 -10.28 -12.24
C SER A 150 -5.14 -10.40 -12.53
N ASN A 151 -4.31 -10.63 -11.49
CA ASN A 151 -2.87 -10.74 -11.62
C ASN A 151 -2.30 -11.77 -10.64
N ALA A 152 -1.73 -12.85 -11.18
CA ALA A 152 -1.15 -13.96 -10.41
C ALA A 152 0.12 -13.58 -9.64
N SER A 153 0.70 -12.38 -9.85
CA SER A 153 1.81 -11.89 -9.03
C SER A 153 1.37 -11.42 -7.63
N VAL A 154 0.05 -11.31 -7.40
CA VAL A 154 -0.54 -10.93 -6.11
C VAL A 154 -1.38 -12.10 -5.61
N GLY A 155 -1.20 -12.50 -4.36
CA GLY A 155 -1.87 -13.64 -3.77
C GLY A 155 -1.90 -13.60 -2.24
N ALA A 156 -2.50 -14.61 -1.64
CA ALA A 156 -2.53 -14.82 -0.21
C ALA A 156 -1.14 -15.20 0.35
N PRO A 157 -0.88 -14.97 1.66
CA PRO A 157 -1.78 -14.34 2.62
C PRO A 157 -1.95 -12.84 2.40
N VAL A 158 -3.13 -12.30 2.73
CA VAL A 158 -3.38 -10.86 2.78
C VAL A 158 -3.32 -10.39 4.22
N GLU A 159 -2.37 -9.51 4.52
CA GLU A 159 -2.22 -8.92 5.85
C GLU A 159 -2.89 -7.55 5.92
N MET A 160 -3.62 -7.28 7.00
CA MET A 160 -4.29 -6.01 7.25
C MET A 160 -4.04 -5.55 8.68
N LEU A 161 -3.68 -4.27 8.82
CA LEU A 161 -3.53 -3.61 10.10
C LEU A 161 -4.43 -2.37 10.14
N ILE A 162 -5.22 -2.26 11.21
CA ILE A 162 -5.99 -1.05 11.51
C ILE A 162 -5.26 -0.29 12.63
N TYR A 163 -4.86 0.95 12.34
CA TYR A 163 -4.26 1.85 13.31
C TYR A 163 -5.25 2.96 13.66
N ARG A 164 -5.64 3.05 14.94
CA ARG A 164 -6.52 4.12 15.43
C ARG A 164 -5.67 5.30 15.93
N LYS A 165 -6.06 6.51 15.53
CA LYS A 165 -5.41 7.77 15.94
C LYS A 165 -5.19 7.81 17.46
N ASN A 166 -3.98 8.18 17.88
CA ASN A 166 -3.54 8.31 19.26
C ASN A 166 -3.55 7.00 20.08
N SER A 167 -3.81 5.85 19.46
CA SER A 167 -3.86 4.58 20.21
C SER A 167 -2.48 4.04 20.55
N PHE A 168 -1.47 4.32 19.71
CA PHE A 168 -0.14 3.71 19.77
C PHE A 168 -0.20 2.18 19.94
N SER A 169 -1.25 1.56 19.39
CA SER A 169 -1.54 0.13 19.50
C SER A 169 -1.67 -0.49 18.12
N LEU A 170 -1.23 -1.74 18.01
CA LEU A 170 -1.29 -2.55 16.79
C LEU A 170 -2.15 -3.80 17.00
N GLY A 171 -3.13 -3.72 17.92
CA GLY A 171 -3.95 -4.87 18.32
C GLY A 171 -4.95 -5.34 17.26
N GLU A 172 -5.28 -4.51 16.26
CA GLU A 172 -6.17 -4.87 15.15
C GLU A 172 -5.35 -5.30 13.93
N TYR A 173 -4.70 -6.46 14.06
CA TYR A 173 -3.91 -7.11 13.01
C TYR A 173 -4.58 -8.40 12.55
N TYR A 174 -4.70 -8.57 11.23
CA TYR A 174 -5.37 -9.71 10.61
C TYR A 174 -4.48 -10.26 9.50
N CYS A 175 -4.42 -11.58 9.40
CA CYS A 175 -3.79 -12.30 8.30
C CYS A 175 -4.86 -13.22 7.71
N PHE A 176 -5.17 -13.02 6.43
CA PHE A 176 -6.19 -13.78 5.71
C PHE A 176 -5.51 -14.73 4.73
N ASP A 177 -5.55 -16.02 5.03
CA ASP A 177 -5.09 -17.08 4.12
C ASP A 177 -6.05 -17.25 2.92
N ASP A 178 -5.67 -18.06 1.95
CA ASP A 178 -6.45 -18.24 0.70
C ASP A 178 -7.85 -18.84 0.96
N ASP A 179 -7.98 -19.65 2.01
CA ASP A 179 -9.22 -20.31 2.44
C ASP A 179 -9.93 -19.58 3.59
N ASP A 180 -9.55 -18.33 3.91
CA ASP A 180 -10.19 -17.56 4.97
C ASP A 180 -11.70 -17.38 4.74
N ASP A 181 -12.47 -17.81 5.73
CA ASP A 181 -13.93 -17.84 5.71
C ASP A 181 -14.56 -16.46 5.49
N TYR A 182 -13.95 -15.40 6.04
CA TYR A 182 -14.45 -14.04 5.87
C TYR A 182 -14.18 -13.53 4.45
N MET A 183 -12.97 -13.72 3.92
CA MET A 183 -12.60 -13.34 2.56
C MET A 183 -13.44 -14.07 1.51
N LEU A 184 -13.69 -15.37 1.71
CA LEU A 184 -14.57 -16.16 0.83
C LEU A 184 -16.01 -15.62 0.83
N ARG A 185 -16.56 -15.26 2.00
CA ARG A 185 -17.89 -14.63 2.10
C ARG A 185 -17.91 -13.24 1.45
N LEU A 186 -16.88 -12.42 1.69
CA LEU A 186 -16.74 -11.08 1.10
C LEU A 186 -16.76 -11.16 -0.42
N ARG A 187 -15.92 -12.02 -1.01
CA ARG A 187 -15.82 -12.25 -2.46
C ARG A 187 -17.15 -12.66 -3.06
N ARG A 188 -17.82 -13.66 -2.48
CA ARG A 188 -19.14 -14.14 -2.96
C ARG A 188 -20.19 -13.05 -2.89
N SER A 189 -20.29 -12.36 -1.75
CA SER A 189 -21.25 -11.29 -1.55
C SER A 189 -21.02 -10.14 -2.55
N TRP A 190 -19.77 -9.73 -2.74
CA TRP A 190 -19.41 -8.67 -3.67
C TRP A 190 -19.75 -9.03 -5.12
N GLU A 191 -19.42 -10.25 -5.56
CA GLU A 191 -19.75 -10.72 -6.90
C GLU A 191 -21.27 -10.74 -7.15
N THR A 192 -22.05 -11.24 -6.20
CA THR A 192 -23.52 -11.25 -6.29
C THR A 192 -24.06 -9.83 -6.44
N LYS A 193 -23.60 -8.88 -5.62
CA LYS A 193 -24.05 -7.48 -5.70
C LYS A 193 -23.65 -6.77 -6.98
N LEU A 194 -22.47 -7.06 -7.53
CA LEU A 194 -22.09 -6.52 -8.83
C LEU A 194 -22.96 -7.06 -9.97
N ARG A 195 -23.32 -8.34 -9.95
CA ARG A 195 -24.23 -8.94 -10.94
C ARG A 195 -25.62 -8.32 -10.87
N GLU A 196 -26.15 -8.14 -9.66
CA GLU A 196 -27.42 -7.45 -9.43
C GLU A 196 -27.38 -6.01 -9.96
N ALA A 197 -26.31 -5.26 -9.67
CA ALA A 197 -26.16 -3.88 -10.11
C ALA A 197 -26.08 -3.78 -11.65
N ILE A 198 -25.35 -4.68 -12.31
CA ILE A 198 -25.28 -4.72 -13.79
C ILE A 198 -26.65 -5.04 -14.39
N ALA A 199 -27.38 -6.01 -13.84
CA ALA A 199 -28.70 -6.39 -14.32
C ALA A 199 -29.74 -5.27 -14.16
N ALA A 200 -29.55 -4.36 -13.19
CA ALA A 200 -30.40 -3.20 -12.96
C ALA A 200 -30.06 -1.98 -13.84
N LEU A 201 -28.98 -2.02 -14.63
CA LEU A 201 -28.63 -0.92 -15.53
C LEU A 201 -29.67 -0.76 -16.64
N PRO A 202 -29.91 0.46 -17.14
CA PRO A 202 -30.77 0.68 -18.30
C PRO A 202 -30.31 -0.16 -19.50
N THR A 203 -31.26 -0.78 -20.19
CA THR A 203 -30.96 -1.49 -21.43
C THR A 203 -30.45 -0.51 -22.49
N LEU A 204 -29.44 -0.93 -23.26
CA LEU A 204 -28.97 -0.14 -24.39
C LEU A 204 -30.08 0.01 -25.43
N ASP A 205 -30.66 1.20 -25.53
CA ASP A 205 -31.61 1.52 -26.59
C ASP A 205 -30.85 1.78 -27.90
N LYS A 206 -30.84 0.76 -28.76
CA LYS A 206 -30.16 0.82 -30.06
C LYS A 206 -30.74 1.88 -31.01
N GLY A 207 -31.95 2.38 -30.77
CA GLY A 207 -32.57 3.43 -31.57
C GLY A 207 -32.08 4.85 -31.24
N SER A 208 -31.60 5.08 -30.02
CA SER A 208 -31.10 6.39 -29.56
C SER A 208 -29.58 6.54 -29.65
N VAL A 209 -28.86 5.46 -29.95
CA VAL A 209 -27.40 5.45 -30.06
C VAL A 209 -26.98 5.64 -31.52
N ARG A 210 -26.08 6.57 -31.80
CA ARG A 210 -25.53 6.77 -33.15
C ARG A 210 -24.64 5.58 -33.52
N PRO A 211 -24.97 4.78 -34.55
CA PRO A 211 -24.06 3.74 -35.02
C PRO A 211 -22.79 4.37 -35.60
N MET A 212 -21.67 3.67 -35.48
CA MET A 212 -20.43 4.07 -36.14
C MET A 212 -20.67 4.11 -37.66
N ARG A 213 -20.56 5.29 -38.27
CA ARG A 213 -20.54 5.41 -39.73
C ARG A 213 -19.20 4.92 -40.21
N VAL A 214 -19.20 3.84 -40.97
CA VAL A 214 -18.04 3.41 -41.74
C VAL A 214 -18.21 4.03 -43.12
N ASP A 215 -17.70 5.25 -43.27
CA ASP A 215 -17.58 5.88 -44.60
C ASP A 215 -16.32 5.26 -45.24
N LEU A 216 -16.52 4.33 -46.18
CA LEU A 216 -15.49 3.82 -47.10
C LEU A 216 -15.43 4.71 -48.35
#